data_AF-A0A8H3E150-F1
#
_entry.id   AF-A0A8H3E150-F1
#
_cell.length_a   1.000
_cell.length_b   1.000
_cell.length_c   1.000
_cell.angle_alpha   90.00
_cell.angle_beta   90.00
_cell.angle_gamma   90.00
#
_symmetry.space_group_name_H-M   'P 1'
#
loop_
_entity.id
_entity.type
_entity.pdbx_description
1 polymer ?
#
loop_
_entity_poly.entity_id
_entity_poly.type
_entity_poly.pdbx_seq_one_letter_code
_entity_poly.pdbx_strand_id
1 'polypeptide(L)'
;MSHSAAARSSEATIDAKFNEFLQSIGEPTELNDALLTRYFQSLQEHIGGQTLTSPTKSTLNLLADSPTPMITLSSGGLIIFVVQQLTSDWHISGLTQVIGNFDLGSVFNYKLESGRWNFVRLSITSDDGTGDRIEFVSYLPHKVHEQSGTGTIVQFEDTESRQ
;
A
#
# COMPACT_ATOMS: atom_id res chain seq x y z
N MET A 1 -12.35 13.11 -20.78
CA MET A 1 -11.97 11.69 -20.96
C MET A 1 -10.44 11.43 -20.89
N SER A 2 -9.63 12.25 -20.20
CA SER A 2 -8.15 12.09 -20.17
C SER A 2 -7.56 11.64 -18.83
N HIS A 3 -8.32 11.63 -17.73
CA HIS A 3 -7.78 11.34 -16.39
C HIS A 3 -7.46 9.85 -16.16
N SER A 4 -8.12 8.93 -16.88
CA SER A 4 -7.92 7.48 -16.71
C SER A 4 -6.63 6.95 -17.33
N ALA A 5 -6.05 7.64 -18.33
CA ALA A 5 -4.80 7.22 -18.96
C ALA A 5 -3.57 7.61 -18.12
N ALA A 6 -3.60 8.79 -17.49
CA ALA A 6 -2.51 9.28 -16.64
C ALA A 6 -2.37 8.46 -15.35
N ALA A 7 -3.47 8.10 -14.69
CA ALA A 7 -3.46 7.24 -13.50
C ALA A 7 -2.93 5.83 -13.81
N ARG A 8 -3.38 5.22 -14.92
CA ARG A 8 -2.84 3.92 -15.38
C ARG A 8 -1.36 3.98 -15.76
N SER A 9 -0.91 5.10 -16.31
CA SER A 9 0.50 5.35 -16.63
C SER A 9 1.36 5.45 -15.36
N SER A 10 0.83 6.00 -14.27
CA SER A 10 1.53 6.10 -12.98
C SER A 10 1.68 4.74 -12.30
N GLU A 11 0.63 3.92 -12.27
CA GLU A 11 0.65 2.58 -11.66
C GLU A 11 1.71 1.68 -12.34
N ALA A 12 1.66 1.59 -13.67
CA ALA A 12 2.62 0.78 -14.44
C ALA A 12 4.07 1.25 -14.26
N THR A 13 4.28 2.56 -14.08
CA THR A 13 5.62 3.13 -13.82
C THR A 13 6.13 2.72 -12.44
N ILE A 14 5.27 2.72 -11.42
CA ILE A 14 5.64 2.33 -10.05
C ILE A 14 5.92 0.83 -9.97
N ASP A 15 5.13 0.01 -10.66
CA ASP A 15 5.36 -1.44 -10.76
C ASP A 15 6.68 -1.74 -11.46
N ALA A 16 6.98 -1.05 -12.56
CA ALA A 16 8.27 -1.17 -13.24
C ALA A 16 9.43 -0.78 -12.32
N LYS A 17 9.31 0.32 -11.57
CA LYS A 17 10.34 0.76 -10.63
C LYS A 17 10.58 -0.19 -9.47
N PHE A 18 9.52 -0.80 -8.95
CA PHE A 18 9.69 -1.81 -7.92
C PHE A 18 10.50 -2.99 -8.46
N ASN A 19 10.20 -3.41 -9.69
CA ASN A 19 10.92 -4.49 -10.34
C ASN A 19 12.39 -4.12 -10.63
N GLU A 20 12.66 -2.91 -11.12
CA GLU A 20 14.00 -2.38 -11.31
C GLU A 20 14.78 -2.30 -9.99
N PHE A 21 14.12 -1.85 -8.92
CA PHE A 21 14.71 -1.78 -7.59
C PHE A 21 15.16 -3.17 -7.12
N LEU A 22 14.28 -4.18 -7.20
CA LEU A 22 14.60 -5.55 -6.79
C LEU A 22 15.74 -6.15 -7.63
N GLN A 23 15.79 -5.88 -8.93
CA GLN A 23 16.90 -6.27 -9.79
C GLN A 23 18.22 -5.61 -9.38
N SER A 24 18.18 -4.30 -9.06
CA SER A 24 19.37 -3.53 -8.69
C SER A 24 20.05 -4.01 -7.41
N ILE A 25 19.30 -4.67 -6.51
CA ILE A 25 19.80 -5.22 -5.26
C ILE A 25 19.99 -6.75 -5.31
N GLY A 26 19.90 -7.35 -6.51
CA GLY A 26 20.29 -8.74 -6.75
C GLY A 26 19.24 -9.78 -6.36
N GLU A 27 17.94 -9.47 -6.48
CA GLU A 27 16.84 -10.42 -6.24
C GLU A 27 16.86 -11.00 -4.81
N PRO A 28 16.69 -10.15 -3.80
CA PRO A 28 16.94 -10.54 -2.43
C PRO A 28 15.86 -11.50 -1.94
N THR A 29 16.22 -12.38 -1.01
CA THR A 29 15.28 -13.29 -0.34
C THR A 29 14.46 -12.59 0.74
N GLU A 30 14.90 -11.41 1.19
CA GLU A 30 14.23 -10.56 2.17
C GLU A 30 14.51 -9.07 1.88
N LEU A 31 13.57 -8.23 2.27
CA LEU A 31 13.73 -6.78 2.27
C LEU A 31 13.79 -6.31 3.72
N ASN A 32 14.63 -5.32 4.00
CA ASN A 32 14.71 -4.68 5.31
C ASN A 32 14.27 -3.21 5.23
N ASP A 33 14.13 -2.57 6.39
CA ASP A 33 13.70 -1.18 6.51
C ASP A 33 14.52 -0.24 5.62
N ALA A 34 15.84 -0.42 5.58
CA ALA A 34 16.73 0.45 4.81
C ALA A 34 16.52 0.31 3.30
N LEU A 35 16.33 -0.93 2.82
CA LEU A 35 16.04 -1.22 1.41
C LEU A 35 14.69 -0.61 1.00
N LEU A 36 13.63 -0.90 1.75
CA LEU A 36 12.28 -0.39 1.46
C LEU A 36 12.21 1.14 1.57
N THR A 37 12.91 1.73 2.54
CA THR A 37 13.00 3.20 2.66
C THR A 37 13.64 3.82 1.41
N ARG A 38 14.74 3.23 0.90
CA ARG A 38 15.36 3.70 -0.34
C ARG A 38 14.44 3.55 -1.55
N TYR A 39 13.69 2.45 -1.61
CA TYR A 39 12.66 2.28 -2.64
C TYR A 39 11.61 3.39 -2.57
N PHE A 40 11.02 3.66 -1.40
CA PHE A 40 10.02 4.71 -1.26
C PHE A 40 10.56 6.11 -1.59
N GLN A 41 11.79 6.42 -1.17
CA GLN A 41 12.47 7.67 -1.57
C GLN A 41 12.59 7.79 -3.09
N SER A 42 12.85 6.71 -3.82
CA SER A 42 12.91 6.74 -5.29
C SER A 42 11.56 7.04 -5.95
N LEU A 43 10.44 6.74 -5.28
CA LEU A 43 9.10 7.08 -5.75
C LEU A 43 8.81 8.58 -5.60
N GLN A 44 9.43 9.26 -4.63
CA GLN A 44 9.26 10.69 -4.39
C GLN A 44 9.54 11.54 -5.64
N GLU A 45 10.59 11.19 -6.38
CA GLU A 45 10.98 11.87 -7.61
C GLU A 45 9.90 11.79 -8.71
N HIS A 46 8.96 10.84 -8.59
CA HIS A 46 7.97 10.53 -9.60
C HIS A 46 6.55 10.95 -9.19
N ILE A 47 6.32 11.23 -7.91
CA ILE A 47 5.02 11.63 -7.36
C ILE A 47 5.06 13.11 -6.98
N GLY A 48 5.28 13.95 -8.00
CA GLY A 48 5.04 15.39 -7.94
C GLY A 48 5.90 16.20 -6.96
N GLY A 49 6.99 15.64 -6.41
CA GLY A 49 7.90 16.36 -5.52
C GLY A 49 7.35 16.63 -4.11
N GLN A 50 6.29 15.94 -3.70
CA GLN A 50 5.80 16.02 -2.31
C GLN A 50 6.87 15.48 -1.34
N THR A 51 6.95 16.05 -0.13
CA THR A 51 7.85 15.52 0.90
C THR A 51 7.26 14.25 1.49
N LEU A 52 7.97 13.13 1.35
CA LEU A 52 7.56 11.87 1.98
C LEU A 52 7.84 11.94 3.48
N THR A 53 6.87 11.51 4.28
CA THR A 53 7.12 11.15 5.67
C THR A 53 8.02 9.91 5.72
N SER A 54 8.65 9.64 6.86
CA SER A 54 9.37 8.38 7.03
C SER A 54 8.39 7.21 6.90
N PRO A 55 8.72 6.16 6.13
CA PRO A 55 7.90 4.97 6.08
C PRO A 55 7.76 4.35 7.47
N THR A 56 6.63 3.68 7.70
CA THR A 56 6.27 3.15 9.01
C THR A 56 6.13 1.64 8.94
N LYS A 57 6.62 0.94 9.97
CA LYS A 57 6.40 -0.50 10.10
C LYS A 57 4.92 -0.78 10.21
N SER A 58 4.43 -1.71 9.43
CA SER A 58 3.02 -2.05 9.35
C SER A 58 2.82 -3.54 9.15
N THR A 59 1.63 -4.01 9.49
CA THR A 59 1.19 -5.37 9.16
C THR A 59 -0.04 -5.26 8.29
N LEU A 60 0.04 -5.80 7.08
CA LEU A 60 -1.10 -6.01 6.22
C LEU A 60 -1.91 -7.19 6.77
N ASN A 61 -3.05 -6.88 7.36
CA ASN A 61 -4.03 -7.89 7.74
C ASN A 61 -5.09 -7.96 6.65
N LEU A 62 -5.33 -9.15 6.10
CA LEU A 62 -6.48 -9.46 5.27
C LEU A 62 -7.40 -10.31 6.13
N LEU A 63 -8.66 -9.89 6.30
CA LEU A 63 -9.68 -10.64 7.06
C LEU A 63 -10.85 -10.95 6.12
N ALA A 64 -10.91 -12.17 5.60
CA ALA A 64 -11.94 -12.64 4.67
C ALA A 64 -13.25 -13.03 5.37
N ASP A 65 -13.16 -13.59 6.58
CA ASP A 65 -14.32 -14.07 7.36
C ASP A 65 -14.85 -13.04 8.38
N SER A 66 -14.37 -11.79 8.32
CA SER A 66 -14.91 -10.68 9.12
C SER A 66 -16.23 -10.18 8.52
N PRO A 67 -17.22 -9.74 9.35
CA PRO A 67 -18.44 -9.11 8.85
C PRO A 67 -18.17 -7.89 7.96
N THR A 68 -16.96 -7.31 8.04
CA THR A 68 -16.43 -6.33 7.10
C THR A 68 -14.99 -6.72 6.75
N PRO A 69 -14.68 -7.10 5.51
CA PRO A 69 -13.30 -7.32 5.09
C PRO A 69 -12.49 -6.03 5.22
N MET A 70 -11.28 -6.12 5.75
CA MET A 70 -10.47 -4.93 6.05
C MET A 70 -9.03 -5.19 5.72
N ILE A 71 -8.39 -4.15 5.18
CA ILE A 71 -6.95 -4.00 5.11
C ILE A 71 -6.56 -2.99 6.17
N THR A 72 -5.95 -3.44 7.27
CA THR A 72 -5.43 -2.52 8.29
C THR A 72 -3.97 -2.26 8.03
N LEU A 73 -3.54 -0.99 8.07
CA LEU A 73 -2.14 -0.58 8.12
C LEU A 73 -1.92 0.18 9.43
N SER A 74 -1.30 -0.46 10.40
CA SER A 74 -0.90 0.18 11.66
C SER A 74 0.35 1.04 11.42
N SER A 75 0.20 2.36 11.32
CA SER A 75 1.31 3.29 11.05
C SER A 75 1.15 4.58 11.83
N GLY A 76 1.70 4.67 13.06
CA GLY A 76 1.74 5.92 13.85
C GLY A 76 0.36 6.55 14.12
N GLY A 77 -0.69 5.76 13.94
CA GLY A 77 -2.09 6.12 13.73
C GLY A 77 -2.72 4.98 12.92
N LEU A 78 -3.90 4.50 13.32
CA LEU A 78 -4.50 3.33 12.70
C LEU A 78 -5.17 3.75 11.37
N ILE A 79 -4.47 3.59 10.24
CA ILE A 79 -5.08 3.73 8.92
C ILE A 79 -5.77 2.41 8.62
N ILE A 80 -7.10 2.37 8.70
CA ILE A 80 -7.85 1.22 8.22
C ILE A 80 -8.42 1.55 6.85
N PHE A 81 -8.07 0.71 5.89
CA PHE A 81 -8.68 0.69 4.57
C PHE A 81 -9.71 -0.42 4.51
N VAL A 82 -10.99 -0.06 4.51
CA VAL A 82 -12.09 -1.03 4.46
C VAL A 82 -12.28 -1.48 3.02
N VAL A 83 -12.16 -2.77 2.75
CA VAL A 83 -12.36 -3.35 1.40
C VAL A 83 -13.59 -4.22 1.39
N GLN A 84 -14.26 -4.34 0.24
CA GLN A 84 -15.54 -5.05 0.22
C GLN A 84 -15.41 -6.58 0.26
N GLN A 85 -14.31 -7.17 -0.20
CA GLN A 85 -14.13 -8.64 -0.27
C GLN A 85 -12.65 -9.03 -0.21
N LEU A 86 -12.33 -10.06 0.57
CA LEU A 86 -11.01 -10.71 0.63
C LEU A 86 -11.23 -12.21 0.51
N THR A 87 -10.31 -12.92 -0.14
CA THR A 87 -10.46 -14.37 -0.43
C THR A 87 -9.83 -15.27 0.62
N SER A 88 -8.96 -14.75 1.48
CA SER A 88 -8.27 -15.50 2.54
C SER A 88 -7.73 -14.58 3.62
N ASP A 89 -7.55 -15.13 4.82
CA ASP A 89 -6.90 -14.41 5.91
C ASP A 89 -5.37 -14.40 5.74
N TRP A 90 -4.77 -13.23 5.88
CA TRP A 90 -3.31 -13.06 5.81
C TRP A 90 -2.84 -12.06 6.85
N HIS A 91 -1.67 -12.32 7.42
CA HIS A 91 -0.95 -11.40 8.30
C HIS A 91 0.47 -11.25 7.76
N ILE A 92 0.73 -10.12 7.09
CA ILE A 92 1.97 -9.92 6.34
C ILE A 92 2.67 -8.67 6.87
N SER A 93 3.85 -8.84 7.46
CA SER A 93 4.65 -7.72 7.94
C SER A 93 5.40 -7.04 6.81
N GLY A 94 5.50 -5.72 6.89
CA GLY A 94 6.15 -4.90 5.87
C GLY A 94 6.34 -3.46 6.30
N LEU A 95 6.54 -2.61 5.30
CA LEU A 95 6.72 -1.18 5.47
C LEU A 95 5.70 -0.43 4.62
N THR A 96 5.07 0.58 5.21
CA THR A 96 4.08 1.44 4.56
C THR A 96 4.63 2.84 4.36
N GLN A 97 4.38 3.42 3.18
CA GLN A 97 4.57 4.82 2.88
C GLN A 97 3.22 5.45 2.53
N VAL A 98 2.92 6.58 3.18
CA VAL A 98 1.78 7.44 2.85
C VAL A 98 2.30 8.61 2.02
N ILE A 99 1.66 8.89 0.89
CA ILE A 99 2.05 9.93 -0.06
C ILE A 99 0.83 10.81 -0.33
N GLY A 100 0.94 12.09 0.05
CA GLY A 100 -0.16 13.04 -0.09
C GLY A 100 -1.10 13.06 1.10
N ASN A 101 -2.30 13.59 0.86
CA ASN A 101 -3.32 13.76 1.89
C ASN A 101 -4.46 12.76 1.69
N PHE A 102 -5.03 12.27 2.79
CA PHE A 102 -6.12 11.31 2.76
C PHE A 102 -7.28 11.83 3.59
N ASP A 103 -8.35 12.16 2.89
CA ASP A 103 -9.60 12.55 3.54
C ASP A 103 -10.33 11.30 4.03
N LEU A 104 -10.67 11.30 5.33
CA LEU A 104 -11.44 10.21 5.93
C LEU A 104 -12.82 10.10 5.27
N GLY A 105 -13.24 8.86 4.98
CA GLY A 105 -14.52 8.58 4.33
C GLY A 105 -14.50 8.70 2.80
N SER A 106 -13.43 9.21 2.20
CA SER A 106 -13.26 9.23 0.74
C SER A 106 -13.05 7.83 0.20
N VAL A 107 -13.54 7.60 -1.02
CA VAL A 107 -13.39 6.32 -1.74
C VAL A 107 -12.05 6.32 -2.47
N PHE A 108 -11.29 5.25 -2.31
CA PHE A 108 -10.04 5.01 -3.03
C PHE A 108 -10.10 3.67 -3.75
N ASN A 109 -9.28 3.52 -4.78
CA ASN A 109 -9.03 2.23 -5.40
C ASN A 109 -7.92 1.50 -4.66
N TYR A 110 -7.91 0.18 -4.70
CA TYR A 110 -6.77 -0.61 -4.25
C TYR A 110 -6.40 -1.71 -5.24
N LYS A 111 -5.14 -2.11 -5.17
CA LYS A 111 -4.55 -3.24 -5.89
C LYS A 111 -3.61 -3.98 -4.94
N LEU A 112 -3.85 -5.26 -4.72
CA LEU A 112 -2.97 -6.17 -4.01
C LEU A 112 -2.39 -7.17 -5.01
N GLU A 113 -1.07 -7.32 -5.03
CA GLU A 113 -0.38 -8.26 -5.91
C GLU A 113 0.88 -8.82 -5.24
N SER A 114 1.29 -10.01 -5.68
CA SER A 114 2.64 -10.52 -5.43
C SER A 114 3.33 -10.61 -6.78
N GLY A 115 4.17 -9.61 -7.10
CA GLY A 115 4.85 -9.48 -8.39
C GLY A 115 5.87 -10.60 -8.65
N ARG A 116 6.78 -10.40 -9.62
CA ARG A 116 7.72 -11.43 -10.12
C ARG A 116 8.58 -12.11 -9.04
N TRP A 117 8.90 -11.44 -7.93
CA TRP A 117 9.68 -11.97 -6.81
C TRP A 117 8.84 -12.33 -5.58
N ASN A 118 7.53 -12.41 -5.73
CA ASN A 118 6.56 -12.74 -4.69
C ASN A 118 6.55 -11.79 -3.46
N PHE A 119 7.18 -10.61 -3.52
CA PHE A 119 6.93 -9.59 -2.50
C PHE A 119 5.52 -9.03 -2.68
N VAL A 120 4.77 -8.99 -1.58
CA VAL A 120 3.40 -8.50 -1.59
C VAL A 120 3.43 -6.99 -1.60
N ARG A 121 2.71 -6.42 -2.56
CA ARG A 121 2.48 -4.99 -2.67
C ARG A 121 1.00 -4.70 -2.59
N LEU A 122 0.68 -3.70 -1.78
CA LEU A 122 -0.63 -3.08 -1.75
C LEU A 122 -0.46 -1.61 -2.11
N SER A 123 -1.18 -1.19 -3.15
CA SER A 123 -1.32 0.20 -3.55
C SER A 123 -2.76 0.63 -3.32
N ILE A 124 -2.96 1.73 -2.60
CA ILE A 124 -4.26 2.40 -2.43
C ILE A 124 -4.13 3.78 -3.06
N THR A 125 -5.00 4.13 -4.01
CA THR A 125 -4.84 5.32 -4.87
C THR A 125 -6.12 6.13 -4.99
N SER A 126 -6.00 7.45 -4.99
CA SER A 126 -7.12 8.34 -5.27
C SER A 126 -7.53 8.29 -6.75
N ASP A 127 -8.81 8.48 -7.05
CA ASP A 127 -9.32 8.56 -8.43
C ASP A 127 -9.47 10.01 -8.94
N ASP A 128 -9.21 10.99 -8.07
CA ASP A 128 -9.34 12.43 -8.32
C ASP A 128 -8.14 13.04 -9.09
N GLY A 129 -7.08 12.25 -9.29
CA GLY A 129 -5.89 12.66 -10.02
C GLY A 129 -4.89 13.49 -9.22
N THR A 130 -5.02 13.59 -7.89
CA THR A 130 -4.03 14.23 -7.01
C THR A 130 -2.70 13.47 -6.96
N GLY A 131 -2.74 12.17 -7.25
CA GLY A 131 -1.59 11.28 -7.11
C GLY A 131 -1.38 10.80 -5.68
N ASP A 132 -2.33 11.09 -4.78
CA ASP A 132 -2.30 10.61 -3.40
C ASP A 132 -2.39 9.08 -3.40
N ARG A 133 -1.45 8.45 -2.69
CA ARG A 133 -1.41 6.99 -2.53
C ARG A 133 -0.80 6.47 -1.24
N ILE A 134 -1.25 5.31 -0.82
CA ILE A 134 -0.62 4.52 0.25
C ILE A 134 -0.01 3.30 -0.40
N GLU A 135 1.28 3.09 -0.14
CA GLU A 135 2.02 1.93 -0.62
C GLU A 135 2.45 1.08 0.57
N PHE A 136 2.25 -0.23 0.47
CA PHE A 136 2.81 -1.22 1.40
C PHE A 136 3.64 -2.22 0.62
N VAL A 137 4.78 -2.62 1.20
CA VAL A 137 5.62 -3.70 0.66
C VAL A 137 6.00 -4.66 1.79
N SER A 138 5.83 -5.97 1.58
CA SER A 138 6.21 -6.99 2.55
C SER A 138 7.72 -7.14 2.69
N TYR A 139 8.18 -7.51 3.90
CA TYR A 139 9.60 -7.83 4.12
C TYR A 139 10.00 -9.18 3.53
N LEU A 140 9.07 -10.14 3.51
CA LEU A 140 9.30 -11.49 3.02
C LEU A 140 8.44 -11.77 1.79
N PRO A 141 8.85 -12.70 0.92
CA PRO A 141 8.01 -13.15 -0.18
C PRO A 141 6.78 -13.92 0.34
N HIS A 142 5.59 -13.54 -0.12
CA HIS A 142 4.33 -14.26 0.10
C HIS A 142 3.55 -14.35 -1.21
N LYS A 143 2.96 -15.51 -1.47
CA LYS A 143 2.07 -15.68 -2.63
C LYS A 143 0.64 -15.36 -2.20
N VAL A 144 0.12 -14.23 -2.69
CA VAL A 144 -1.28 -13.83 -2.49
C VAL A 144 -2.03 -13.91 -3.81
N HIS A 145 -3.35 -14.01 -3.75
CA HIS A 145 -4.16 -13.84 -4.95
C HIS A 145 -4.21 -12.35 -5.30
N GLU A 146 -3.92 -12.04 -6.56
CA GLU A 146 -4.06 -10.69 -7.08
C GLU A 146 -5.52 -10.26 -6.99
N GLN A 147 -5.76 -9.08 -6.45
CA GLN A 147 -7.10 -8.54 -6.26
C GLN A 147 -7.07 -7.02 -6.36
N SER A 148 -8.17 -6.46 -6.85
CA SER A 148 -8.36 -5.02 -6.94
C SER A 148 -9.82 -4.68 -6.67
N GLY A 149 -10.04 -3.44 -6.23
CA GLY A 149 -11.38 -2.96 -5.94
C GLY A 149 -11.35 -1.56 -5.38
N THR A 150 -12.41 -1.20 -4.67
CA THR A 150 -12.52 0.07 -3.97
C THR A 150 -12.70 -0.13 -2.48
N GLY A 151 -12.37 0.91 -1.73
CA GLY A 151 -12.51 0.95 -0.28
C GLY A 151 -12.51 2.38 0.22
N THR A 152 -12.67 2.54 1.54
CA THR A 152 -12.63 3.85 2.19
C THR A 152 -11.59 3.85 3.30
N ILE A 153 -10.96 5.00 3.50
CA ILE A 153 -10.06 5.20 4.64
C ILE A 153 -10.88 5.63 5.83
N VAL A 154 -10.73 4.92 6.94
CA VAL A 154 -11.33 5.25 8.22
C VAL A 154 -10.26 5.26 9.31
N GLN A 155 -10.45 6.12 10.30
CA GLN A 155 -9.67 6.12 11.53
C GLN A 155 -10.55 5.53 12.62
N PHE A 156 -10.08 4.48 13.30
CA PHE A 156 -10.71 4.07 14.55
C PHE A 156 -10.03 4.81 15.68
N GLU A 157 -10.83 5.39 16.57
CA GLU A 157 -10.34 5.80 17.88
C GLU A 157 -9.86 4.56 18.62
N ASP A 158 -8.64 4.59 19.15
CA ASP A 158 -8.17 3.56 20.07
C ASP A 158 -9.19 3.46 21.20
N THR A 159 -9.78 2.28 21.35
CA THR A 159 -10.76 2.01 22.40
C THR A 159 -10.12 1.85 23.78
N GLU A 160 -8.86 2.28 23.95
CA GLU A 160 -8.17 2.40 25.23
C GLU A 160 -8.40 3.76 25.93
N SER A 161 -9.57 4.36 25.75
CA SER A 161 -10.04 5.49 26.57
C SER A 161 -11.39 5.22 27.24
N ARG A 162 -11.59 3.97 27.68
CA ARG A 162 -12.64 3.64 28.66
C ARG A 162 -11.99 3.05 29.90
N GLN A 163 -11.48 3.93 30.75
CA GLN A 163 -11.41 3.70 32.20
C GLN A 163 -12.54 4.48 32.87
#